data_AF-A0A090WR00-F1
#
_entry.id   AF-A0A090WR00-F1
#
_cell.length_a   1.000
_cell.length_b   1.000
_cell.length_c   1.000
_cell.angle_alpha   90.00
_cell.angle_beta   90.00
_cell.angle_gamma   90.00
#
_symmetry.space_group_name_H-M   'P 1'
#
loop_
_entity.id
_entity.type
_entity.pdbx_description
1 polymer ?
#
loop_
_entity_poly.entity_id
_entity_poly.type
_entity_poly.pdbx_seq_one_letter_code
_entity_poly.pdbx_strand_id
1 'polypeptide(L)'
;MKEKKKKPKKIKRKLLDRYKLVILNENTFEERLSLNLTRLNVFVLISVSAIFLVAATYALIAFTPLREYIPGYSSTALKRKATELNYKTDSLQKAISVNELYYASIKKVLKGDLSPENFDKDSIIQAVQLEASEVDLNPSSADSLLREKVDKEDKYNLFESQHRRPTLYYFLQQVELLVHLTM
;
A
#
# COMPACT_ATOMS: atom_id res chain seq x y z
N MET A 1 -8.45 67.36 3.85
CA MET A 1 -8.45 65.92 4.20
C MET A 1 -7.06 65.53 4.69
N LYS A 2 -6.88 65.10 5.95
CA LYS A 2 -5.55 64.76 6.52
C LYS A 2 -5.19 63.31 6.21
N GLU A 3 -4.15 63.10 5.40
CA GLU A 3 -3.60 61.77 5.13
C GLU A 3 -2.95 61.16 6.38
N LYS A 4 -3.48 60.02 6.83
CA LYS A 4 -2.89 59.22 7.91
C LYS A 4 -1.70 58.44 7.37
N LYS A 5 -0.47 58.94 7.60
CA LYS A 5 0.78 58.22 7.35
C LYS A 5 0.81 56.89 8.12
N LYS A 6 0.64 55.78 7.40
CA LYS A 6 0.80 54.40 7.91
C LYS A 6 2.22 54.23 8.46
N LYS A 7 2.37 53.76 9.70
CA LYS A 7 3.67 53.50 10.36
C LYS A 7 4.05 52.01 10.28
N PRO A 8 4.75 51.51 9.23
CA PRO A 8 5.26 50.13 9.21
C PRO A 8 6.65 49.95 9.84
N LYS A 9 7.26 50.98 10.45
CA LYS A 9 8.70 50.96 10.78
C LYS A 9 9.09 50.26 12.09
N LYS A 10 8.18 50.05 13.05
CA LYS A 10 8.55 49.50 14.38
C LYS A 10 8.83 48.00 14.39
N ILE A 11 8.08 47.22 13.59
CA ILE A 11 8.19 45.75 13.56
C ILE A 11 9.46 45.32 12.80
N LYS A 12 9.75 45.95 11.67
CA LYS A 12 10.97 45.69 10.88
C LYS A 12 12.25 45.95 11.67
N ARG A 13 12.28 46.99 12.52
CA ARG A 13 13.44 47.27 13.39
C ARG A 13 13.66 46.16 14.41
N LYS A 14 12.63 45.73 15.14
CA LYS A 14 12.74 44.65 16.15
C LYS A 14 13.16 43.29 15.60
N LEU A 15 12.90 43.00 14.32
CA LEU A 15 13.27 41.73 13.69
C LEU A 15 14.73 41.68 13.22
N LEU A 16 15.36 42.85 13.02
CA LEU A 16 16.74 43.00 12.55
C LEU A 16 17.74 43.23 13.70
N ASP A 17 17.27 43.30 14.94
CA ASP A 17 18.13 43.40 16.12
C ASP A 17 19.04 42.16 16.18
N ARG A 18 20.35 42.40 16.35
CA ARG A 18 21.39 41.36 16.41
C ARG A 18 21.63 40.97 17.86
N TYR A 19 21.58 39.68 18.14
CA TYR A 19 21.88 39.08 19.42
C TYR A 19 23.10 38.17 19.25
N LYS A 20 24.07 38.22 20.16
CA LYS A 20 25.23 37.30 20.15
C LYS A 20 24.97 36.23 21.21
N LEU A 21 24.80 34.98 20.80
CA LEU A 21 24.84 33.84 21.70
C LEU A 21 26.28 33.36 21.80
N VAL A 22 26.81 33.29 23.01
CA VAL A 22 28.19 32.84 23.26
C VAL A 22 28.14 31.68 24.24
N ILE A 23 28.88 30.63 23.94
CA ILE A 23 29.12 29.50 24.83
C ILE A 23 30.58 29.60 25.29
N LEU A 24 30.78 29.82 26.59
CA LEU A 24 32.09 29.90 27.22
C LEU A 24 32.34 28.62 28.04
N ASN A 25 33.61 28.21 28.14
CA ASN A 25 34.03 27.19 29.10
C ASN A 25 34.04 27.80 30.51
N GLU A 26 33.42 27.14 31.48
CA GLU A 26 33.30 27.66 32.85
C GLU A 26 34.63 27.73 33.61
N ASN A 27 35.56 26.79 33.33
CA ASN A 27 36.83 26.69 34.04
C ASN A 27 37.93 27.57 33.44
N THR A 28 37.94 27.73 32.11
CA THR A 28 38.99 28.49 31.41
C THR A 28 38.50 29.80 30.79
N PHE A 29 37.20 30.09 30.86
CA PHE A 29 36.55 31.27 30.24
C PHE A 29 36.84 31.45 28.74
N GLU A 30 37.30 30.41 28.04
CA GLU A 30 37.51 30.44 26.60
C GLU A 30 36.14 30.42 25.88
N GLU A 31 35.91 31.37 24.95
CA GLU A 31 34.77 31.31 24.03
C GLU A 31 34.92 30.08 23.11
N ARG A 32 34.04 29.09 23.26
CA ARG A 32 34.05 27.86 22.44
C ARG A 32 33.16 27.96 21.21
N LEU A 33 32.09 28.74 21.30
CA LEU A 33 31.17 28.98 20.18
C LEU A 33 30.59 30.40 20.30
N SER A 34 30.61 31.17 19.21
CA SER A 34 29.89 32.44 19.14
C SER A 34 29.00 32.49 17.90
N LEU A 35 27.69 32.64 18.11
CA LEU A 35 26.68 32.70 17.07
C LEU A 35 25.98 34.06 17.10
N ASN A 36 25.97 34.76 15.97
CA ASN A 36 25.18 35.98 15.80
C ASN A 36 23.77 35.60 15.32
N LEU A 37 22.78 35.74 16.18
CA LEU A 37 21.39 35.41 15.95
C LEU A 37 20.57 36.68 15.70
N THR A 38 19.72 36.66 14.68
CA THR A 38 18.61 37.62 14.54
C THR A 38 17.31 36.84 14.72
N ARG A 39 16.24 37.50 15.18
CA ARG A 39 14.92 36.84 15.33
C ARG A 39 14.45 36.21 14.02
N LEU A 40 14.83 36.82 12.88
CA LEU A 40 14.55 36.31 11.55
C LEU A 40 15.37 35.05 11.21
N ASN A 41 16.67 35.02 11.50
CA ASN A 41 17.50 33.83 11.24
C ASN A 41 17.04 32.63 12.08
N VAL A 42 16.72 32.85 13.36
CA VAL A 42 16.19 31.80 14.26
C VAL A 42 14.87 31.25 13.72
N PHE A 43 13.98 32.12 13.25
CA PHE A 43 12.71 31.69 12.64
C PHE A 43 12.94 30.85 11.39
N VAL A 44 13.83 31.27 10.48
CA VAL A 44 14.16 30.52 9.27
C VAL A 44 14.78 29.16 9.62
N LEU A 45 15.70 29.10 10.57
CA LEU A 45 16.34 27.86 11.01
C LEU A 45 15.33 26.86 11.59
N ILE A 46 14.40 27.33 12.44
CA ILE A 46 13.31 26.50 12.96
C ILE A 46 12.41 26.01 11.82
N SER A 47 12.07 26.89 10.88
CA SER A 47 11.21 26.55 9.74
C SER A 47 11.84 25.45 8.87
N VAL A 48 13.10 25.62 8.51
CA VAL A 48 13.86 24.65 7.69
C VAL A 48 14.03 23.34 8.46
N SER A 49 14.35 23.41 9.75
CA SER A 49 14.47 22.23 10.61
C SER A 49 13.15 21.46 10.68
N ALA A 50 12.01 22.16 10.82
CA ALA A 50 10.69 21.53 10.85
C ALA A 50 10.37 20.82 9.52
N ILE A 51 10.59 21.49 8.38
CA ILE A 51 10.40 20.90 7.05
C ILE A 51 11.32 19.69 6.87
N PHE A 52 12.58 19.80 7.28
CA PHE A 52 13.54 18.70 7.22
C PHE A 52 13.10 17.51 8.09
N LEU A 53 12.59 17.76 9.30
CA LEU A 53 12.11 16.72 10.21
C LEU A 53 10.88 16.01 9.61
N VAL A 54 9.92 16.76 9.07
CA VAL A 54 8.77 16.17 8.36
C VAL A 54 9.22 15.36 7.14
N ALA A 55 10.12 15.88 6.31
CA ALA A 55 10.64 15.17 5.16
C ALA A 55 11.42 13.90 5.55
N ALA A 56 12.25 13.97 6.61
CA ALA A 56 13.01 12.85 7.13
C ALA A 56 12.09 11.76 7.70
N THR A 57 11.06 12.13 8.46
CA THR A 57 10.06 11.18 8.98
C THR A 57 9.26 10.53 7.85
N TYR A 58 8.86 11.30 6.83
CA TYR A 58 8.22 10.76 5.64
C TYR A 58 9.13 9.78 4.89
N ALA A 59 10.40 10.15 4.66
CA ALA A 59 11.37 9.28 4.01
C ALA A 59 11.58 7.99 4.81
N LEU A 60 11.67 8.08 6.14
CA LEU A 60 11.78 6.91 7.01
C LEU A 60 10.57 5.99 6.83
N ILE A 61 9.33 6.51 6.86
CA ILE A 61 8.13 5.70 6.65
C ILE A 61 8.06 5.10 5.23
N ALA A 62 8.47 5.86 4.21
CA ALA A 62 8.40 5.44 2.81
C ALA A 62 9.46 4.38 2.42
N PHE A 63 10.67 4.49 2.96
CA PHE A 63 11.79 3.57 2.66
C PHE A 63 11.90 2.39 3.62
N THR A 64 11.18 2.39 4.75
CA THR A 64 11.18 1.27 5.69
C THR A 64 9.92 0.41 5.55
N PRO A 65 9.96 -0.86 6.00
CA PRO A 65 8.78 -1.72 6.00
C PRO A 65 7.70 -1.30 7.02
N LEU A 66 7.84 -0.16 7.74
CA LEU A 66 6.82 0.32 8.69
C LEU A 66 5.44 0.46 8.04
N ARG A 67 5.36 0.78 6.74
CA ARG A 67 4.09 0.82 6.00
C ARG A 67 3.35 -0.52 5.96
N GLU A 68 4.05 -1.64 6.06
CA GLU A 68 3.48 -3.00 6.00
C GLU A 68 2.93 -3.45 7.35
N TYR A 69 3.22 -2.72 8.43
CA TYR A 69 2.73 -3.00 9.78
C TYR A 69 1.39 -2.33 10.09
N ILE A 70 0.81 -1.56 9.17
CA ILE A 70 -0.53 -1.00 9.34
C ILE A 70 -1.56 -2.10 9.01
N PRO A 71 -2.24 -2.67 10.02
CA PRO A 71 -3.27 -3.67 9.77
C PRO A 71 -4.40 -3.05 8.94
N GLY A 72 -4.79 -3.72 7.84
CA GLY A 72 -5.71 -3.18 6.84
C GLY A 72 -5.07 -3.02 5.45
N TYR A 73 -3.74 -2.94 5.37
CA TYR A 73 -2.99 -2.96 4.11
C TYR A 73 -2.08 -4.19 4.08
N SER A 74 -2.62 -5.33 3.63
CA SER A 74 -1.79 -6.50 3.35
C SER A 74 -0.73 -6.12 2.30
N SER A 75 0.55 -6.35 2.59
CA SER A 75 1.59 -6.14 1.58
C SER A 75 1.27 -6.99 0.34
N THR A 76 1.53 -6.44 -0.85
CA THR A 76 1.28 -7.13 -2.12
C THR A 76 1.97 -8.50 -2.17
N ALA A 77 3.15 -8.59 -1.55
CA ALA A 77 3.89 -9.83 -1.37
C ALA A 77 3.15 -10.84 -0.49
N LEU A 78 2.57 -10.43 0.64
CA LEU A 78 1.79 -11.32 1.51
C LEU A 78 0.50 -11.78 0.85
N LYS A 79 -0.23 -10.88 0.18
CA LYS A 79 -1.42 -11.23 -0.63
C LYS A 79 -1.09 -12.29 -1.68
N ARG A 80 -0.04 -12.05 -2.48
CA ARG A 80 0.38 -12.98 -3.52
C ARG A 80 0.76 -14.35 -2.96
N LYS A 81 1.52 -14.38 -1.86
CA LYS A 81 1.88 -15.62 -1.18
C LYS A 81 0.65 -16.36 -0.67
N ALA A 82 -0.29 -15.65 -0.05
CA ALA A 82 -1.53 -16.26 0.44
C ALA A 82 -2.36 -16.85 -0.71
N THR A 83 -2.51 -16.15 -1.83
CA THR A 83 -3.21 -16.66 -3.02
C THR A 83 -2.52 -17.89 -3.60
N GLU A 84 -1.19 -17.88 -3.72
CA GLU A 84 -0.43 -19.03 -4.22
C GLU A 84 -0.56 -20.25 -3.29
N LEU A 85 -0.51 -20.02 -1.97
CA LEU A 85 -0.68 -21.08 -0.98
C LEU A 85 -2.09 -21.66 -1.03
N ASN A 86 -3.12 -20.82 -1.12
CA ASN A 86 -4.51 -21.26 -1.25
C ASN A 86 -4.70 -22.13 -2.50
N TYR A 87 -4.17 -21.71 -3.65
CA TYR A 87 -4.26 -22.49 -4.89
C TYR A 87 -3.56 -23.85 -4.77
N LYS A 88 -2.37 -23.89 -4.17
CA LYS A 88 -1.64 -25.14 -3.93
C LYS A 88 -2.39 -26.07 -2.97
N THR A 89 -2.92 -25.52 -1.88
CA THR A 89 -3.69 -26.29 -0.90
C THR A 89 -4.96 -26.85 -1.51
N ASP A 90 -5.69 -26.09 -2.32
CA ASP A 90 -6.89 -26.57 -3.03
C ASP A 90 -6.56 -27.72 -3.99
N SER A 91 -5.48 -27.56 -4.77
CA SER A 91 -4.99 -28.63 -5.67
C SER A 91 -4.62 -29.90 -4.91
N LEU A 92 -3.92 -29.77 -3.78
CA LEU A 92 -3.58 -30.91 -2.92
C LEU A 92 -4.83 -31.56 -2.32
N GLN A 93 -5.81 -30.76 -1.87
CA GLN A 93 -7.07 -31.24 -1.32
C GLN A 93 -7.82 -32.08 -2.36
N LYS A 94 -7.88 -31.61 -3.61
CA LYS A 94 -8.49 -32.34 -4.72
C LYS A 94 -7.78 -33.68 -4.98
N ALA A 95 -6.44 -33.68 -5.04
CA ALA A 95 -5.68 -34.91 -5.24
C ALA A 95 -5.90 -35.92 -4.11
N ILE A 96 -5.98 -35.46 -2.86
CA ILE A 96 -6.28 -36.31 -1.69
C ILE A 96 -7.70 -36.90 -1.82
N SER A 97 -8.70 -36.10 -2.16
CA SER A 97 -10.09 -36.58 -2.29
C SER A 97 -10.25 -37.69 -3.34
N VAL A 98 -9.59 -37.56 -4.50
CA VAL A 98 -9.59 -38.59 -5.55
C VAL A 98 -8.90 -39.86 -5.05
N ASN A 99 -7.79 -39.73 -4.32
CA ASN A 99 -7.10 -40.88 -3.75
C ASN A 99 -7.94 -41.59 -2.68
N GLU A 100 -8.64 -40.86 -1.82
CA GLU A 100 -9.53 -41.45 -0.81
C GLU A 100 -10.65 -42.27 -1.46
N LEU A 101 -11.29 -41.73 -2.51
CA LEU A 101 -12.31 -42.46 -3.28
C LEU A 101 -11.73 -43.71 -3.94
N TYR A 102 -10.52 -43.62 -4.50
CA TYR A 102 -9.83 -44.76 -5.10
C TYR A 102 -9.54 -45.86 -4.08
N TYR A 103 -8.99 -45.52 -2.91
CA TYR A 103 -8.73 -46.49 -1.84
C TYR A 103 -10.02 -47.09 -1.27
N ALA A 104 -11.09 -46.29 -1.15
CA ALA A 104 -12.39 -46.78 -0.72
C ALA A 104 -12.95 -47.82 -1.69
N SER A 105 -12.80 -47.60 -3.00
CA SER A 105 -13.20 -48.56 -4.03
C SER A 105 -12.37 -49.84 -3.99
N ILE A 106 -11.05 -49.76 -3.83
CA ILE A 106 -10.19 -50.94 -3.62
C ILE A 106 -10.67 -51.76 -2.41
N LYS A 107 -10.94 -51.08 -1.29
CA LYS A 107 -11.40 -51.74 -0.07
C LYS A 107 -12.73 -52.47 -0.26
N LYS A 108 -13.64 -51.94 -1.08
CA LYS A 108 -14.92 -52.59 -1.41
C LYS A 108 -14.72 -53.84 -2.28
N VAL A 109 -13.82 -53.80 -3.26
CA VAL A 109 -13.48 -54.99 -4.09
C VAL A 109 -12.87 -56.08 -3.23
N LEU A 110 -11.92 -55.75 -2.34
CA LEU A 110 -11.28 -56.72 -1.44
C LEU A 110 -12.25 -57.35 -0.42
N LYS A 111 -13.36 -56.68 -0.11
CA LYS A 111 -14.41 -57.20 0.77
C LYS A 111 -15.44 -58.07 0.04
N GLY A 112 -15.40 -58.11 -1.30
CA GLY A 112 -16.37 -58.83 -2.13
C GLY A 112 -17.66 -58.04 -2.39
N ASP A 113 -17.72 -56.75 -2.02
CA ASP A 113 -18.91 -55.90 -2.22
C ASP A 113 -19.02 -55.37 -3.66
N LEU A 114 -17.96 -55.49 -4.48
CA LEU A 114 -17.91 -55.02 -5.87
C LEU A 114 -17.17 -56.03 -6.77
N SER A 115 -17.77 -56.40 -7.92
CA SER A 115 -17.10 -57.21 -8.94
C SER A 115 -15.92 -56.45 -9.56
N PRO A 116 -14.75 -57.10 -9.77
CA PRO A 116 -13.55 -56.46 -10.34
C PRO A 116 -13.77 -55.82 -11.72
N GLU A 117 -14.76 -56.31 -12.47
CA GLU A 117 -15.14 -55.85 -13.80
C GLU A 117 -15.70 -54.42 -13.81
N ASN A 118 -16.17 -53.92 -12.66
CA ASN A 118 -16.68 -52.55 -12.50
C ASN A 118 -15.65 -51.60 -11.87
N PHE A 119 -14.41 -52.06 -11.64
CA PHE A 119 -13.36 -51.26 -11.00
C PHE A 119 -12.44 -50.65 -12.06
N ASP A 120 -12.81 -49.46 -12.55
CA ASP A 120 -11.95 -48.65 -13.41
C ASP A 120 -11.63 -47.31 -12.74
N LYS A 121 -10.34 -46.98 -12.70
CA LYS A 121 -9.84 -45.70 -12.17
C LYS A 121 -10.45 -44.53 -12.94
N ASP A 122 -10.66 -44.71 -14.23
CA ASP A 122 -11.21 -43.70 -15.14
C ASP A 122 -12.70 -43.46 -14.88
N SER A 123 -13.45 -44.47 -14.42
CA SER A 123 -14.86 -44.33 -14.02
C SER A 123 -15.00 -43.49 -12.74
N ILE A 124 -14.06 -43.62 -11.79
CA ILE A 124 -14.05 -42.80 -10.56
C ILE A 124 -13.71 -41.34 -10.89
N ILE A 125 -12.74 -41.12 -11.78
CA ILE A 125 -12.38 -39.77 -12.24
C ILE A 125 -13.56 -39.12 -12.96
N GLN A 126 -14.25 -39.86 -13.85
CA GLN A 126 -15.45 -39.36 -14.53
C GLN A 126 -16.59 -39.05 -13.56
N ALA A 127 -16.83 -39.87 -12.54
CA ALA A 127 -17.86 -39.60 -11.53
C ALA A 127 -17.60 -38.29 -10.77
N VAL A 128 -16.35 -38.06 -10.34
CA VAL A 128 -15.94 -36.80 -9.68
C VAL A 128 -16.05 -35.60 -10.63
N GLN A 129 -15.81 -35.81 -11.92
CA GLN A 129 -15.84 -34.75 -12.93
C GLN A 129 -17.26 -34.41 -13.39
N LEU A 130 -18.17 -35.40 -13.42
CA LEU A 130 -19.60 -35.22 -13.64
C LEU A 130 -20.25 -34.47 -12.47
N GLU A 131 -19.92 -34.84 -11.23
CA GLU A 131 -20.40 -34.16 -10.02
C GLU A 131 -19.94 -32.69 -9.98
N ALA A 132 -18.73 -32.38 -10.47
CA ALA A 132 -18.25 -31.01 -10.63
C ALA A 132 -18.87 -30.25 -11.82
N SER A 133 -19.36 -30.95 -12.84
CA SER A 133 -19.96 -30.36 -14.05
C SER A 133 -21.47 -30.11 -13.93
N GLU A 134 -22.14 -30.77 -12.98
CA GLU A 134 -23.56 -30.51 -12.65
C GLU A 134 -23.76 -29.32 -11.70
N VAL A 135 -22.68 -28.64 -11.31
CA VAL A 135 -22.75 -27.42 -10.51
C VAL A 135 -23.41 -26.32 -11.34
N ASP A 136 -24.59 -25.89 -10.91
CA ASP A 136 -25.29 -24.74 -11.48
C ASP A 136 -24.43 -23.48 -11.36
N LEU A 137 -23.94 -22.98 -12.49
CA LEU A 137 -23.12 -21.77 -12.59
C LEU A 137 -23.97 -20.49 -12.65
N ASN A 138 -25.29 -20.59 -12.51
CA ASN A 138 -26.14 -19.42 -12.43
C ASN A 138 -25.76 -18.58 -11.20
N PRO A 139 -25.63 -17.25 -11.34
CA PRO A 139 -25.30 -16.39 -10.22
C PRO A 139 -26.33 -16.56 -9.10
N SER A 140 -25.89 -16.99 -7.93
CA SER A 140 -26.74 -16.97 -6.76
C SER A 140 -26.99 -15.52 -6.33
N SER A 141 -28.08 -15.29 -5.61
CA SER A 141 -28.38 -13.97 -5.02
C SER A 141 -27.26 -13.51 -4.09
N ALA A 142 -26.64 -14.43 -3.35
CA ALA A 142 -25.49 -14.15 -2.48
C ALA A 142 -24.23 -13.77 -3.27
N ASP A 143 -23.93 -14.45 -4.39
CA ASP A 143 -22.79 -14.12 -5.25
C ASP A 143 -22.93 -12.72 -5.86
N SER A 144 -24.14 -12.38 -6.30
CA SER A 144 -24.44 -11.06 -6.88
C SER A 144 -24.22 -9.93 -5.85
N LEU A 145 -24.68 -10.13 -4.60
CA LEU A 145 -24.47 -9.18 -3.50
C LEU A 145 -23.00 -9.06 -3.10
N LEU A 146 -22.25 -10.17 -3.14
CA LEU A 146 -20.82 -10.17 -2.85
C LEU A 146 -20.05 -9.37 -3.91
N ARG A 147 -20.35 -9.57 -5.19
CA ARG A 147 -19.74 -8.81 -6.30
C ARG A 147 -20.01 -7.32 -6.17
N GLU A 148 -21.26 -6.93 -5.86
CA GLU A 148 -21.60 -5.53 -5.63
C GLU A 148 -20.81 -4.93 -4.45
N LYS A 149 -20.60 -5.71 -3.38
CA LYS A 149 -19.80 -5.28 -2.22
C LYS A 149 -18.32 -5.11 -2.59
N VAL A 150 -17.74 -6.07 -3.30
CA VAL A 150 -16.34 -6.03 -3.75
C VAL A 150 -16.13 -4.85 -4.70
N ASP A 151 -17.02 -4.63 -5.67
CA ASP A 151 -16.94 -3.51 -6.61
C ASP A 151 -16.99 -2.15 -5.90
N LYS A 152 -17.78 -2.05 -4.82
CA LYS A 152 -17.84 -0.84 -3.97
C LYS A 152 -16.55 -0.64 -3.17
N GLU A 153 -15.95 -1.71 -2.64
CA GLU A 153 -14.68 -1.65 -1.92
C GLU A 153 -13.52 -1.28 -2.86
N ASP A 154 -13.50 -1.81 -4.08
CA ASP A 154 -12.47 -1.51 -5.08
C ASP A 154 -12.61 -0.12 -5.69
N LYS A 155 -13.82 0.45 -5.76
CA LYS A 155 -14.03 1.83 -6.27
C LYS A 155 -13.24 2.89 -5.50
N TYR A 156 -12.98 2.68 -4.21
CA TYR A 156 -12.22 3.61 -3.37
C TYR A 156 -10.76 3.19 -3.15
N ASN A 157 -10.30 2.11 -3.79
CA ASN A 157 -8.89 1.71 -3.80
C ASN A 157 -8.06 2.68 -4.67
N LEU A 158 -7.63 3.79 -4.05
CA LEU A 158 -6.81 4.84 -4.67
C LEU A 158 -5.42 4.36 -5.14
N PHE A 159 -5.00 3.13 -4.78
CA PHE A 159 -3.66 2.61 -5.05
C PHE A 159 -3.59 1.65 -6.27
N GLU A 160 -4.68 0.96 -6.63
CA GLU A 160 -4.70 0.12 -7.85
C GLU A 160 -4.88 0.95 -9.12
N SER A 161 -5.70 2.01 -9.07
CA SER A 161 -5.93 2.90 -10.22
C SER A 161 -4.69 3.69 -10.67
N GLN A 162 -3.66 3.80 -9.82
CA GLN A 162 -2.38 4.46 -10.14
C GLN A 162 -1.44 3.58 -10.97
N HIS A 163 -1.59 2.25 -10.93
CA HIS A 163 -0.74 1.32 -11.70
C HIS A 163 -1.19 1.14 -13.16
N ARG A 164 -2.33 1.74 -13.56
CA ARG A 164 -2.88 1.68 -14.92
C ARG A 164 -2.80 2.99 -15.71
N ARG A 165 -1.98 3.96 -15.30
CA ARG A 165 -1.79 5.21 -16.07
C ARG A 165 -0.32 5.46 -16.36
N PRO A 166 0.12 5.53 -17.64
CA PRO A 166 1.41 6.09 -17.95
C PRO A 166 1.38 7.59 -17.61
N THR A 167 2.02 7.96 -16.50
CA THR A 167 2.19 9.33 -15.97
C THR A 167 2.77 10.32 -16.98
N LEU A 168 3.38 9.81 -18.05
CA LEU A 168 4.00 10.60 -19.12
C LEU A 168 2.98 11.42 -19.95
N TYR A 169 1.75 10.94 -20.13
CA TYR A 169 0.77 11.59 -21.01
C TYR A 169 0.29 12.94 -20.47
N TYR A 170 -0.01 13.03 -19.17
CA TYR A 170 -0.43 14.29 -18.54
C TYR A 170 0.70 15.32 -18.47
N PHE A 171 1.94 14.87 -18.30
CA PHE A 171 3.11 15.75 -18.32
C PHE A 171 3.36 16.31 -19.72
N LEU A 172 3.30 15.45 -20.75
CA LEU A 172 3.44 15.88 -22.14
C LEU A 172 2.32 16.83 -22.56
N GLN A 173 1.07 16.57 -22.17
CA GLN A 173 -0.05 17.45 -22.50
C GLN A 173 0.04 18.82 -21.81
N GLN A 174 0.55 18.89 -20.58
CA GLN A 174 0.81 20.16 -19.88
C GLN A 174 1.95 20.95 -20.54
N VAL A 175 3.01 20.27 -21.01
CA VAL A 175 4.12 20.90 -21.72
C VAL A 175 3.68 21.42 -23.09
N GLU A 176 2.87 20.65 -23.83
CA GLU A 176 2.35 21.03 -25.14
C GLU A 176 1.38 22.23 -25.06
N LEU A 177 0.55 22.28 -24.02
CA LEU A 177 -0.31 23.44 -23.74
C LEU A 177 0.51 24.71 -23.42
N LEU A 178 1.66 24.55 -22.75
CA LEU A 178 2.55 25.66 -22.39
C LEU A 178 3.26 26.23 -23.62
N VAL A 179 3.70 25.36 -24.54
CA VAL A 179 4.35 25.77 -25.80
C VAL A 179 3.39 26.59 -26.67
N HIS A 180 2.13 26.15 -26.77
CA HIS A 180 1.11 26.85 -27.54
C HIS A 180 0.69 28.22 -26.97
N LEU A 181 0.95 28.48 -25.68
CA LEU A 181 0.65 29.76 -25.03
C LEU A 181 1.81 30.77 -25.16
N THR A 182 2.96 30.34 -25.67
CA THR A 182 4.18 31.15 -25.81
C THR A 182 4.54 31.54 -27.25
N MET A 183 3.73 31.11 -28.23
CA MET A 183 3.71 31.61 -29.61
C MET A 183 2.47 32.45 -29.86
#